data_AF-X0XPW0-F1
#
_entry.id   AF-X0XPW0-F1
#
_cell.length_a   1.000
_cell.length_b   1.000
_cell.length_c   1.000
_cell.angle_alpha   90.00
_cell.angle_beta   90.00
_cell.angle_gamma   90.00
#
_symmetry.space_group_name_H-M   'P 1'
#
loop_
_entity.id
_entity.type
_entity.pdbx_description
1 polymer ?
#
loop_
_entity_poly.entity_id
_entity_poly.type
_entity_poly.pdbx_seq_one_letter_code
_entity_poly.pdbx_strand_id
1 'polypeptide(L)'
;MTNEITVNVSKELLDISIAYVDELKRSLLFEKLFKSLASHEKKIGTMIIGIWEQERKIVISNLKKMKKAWLEKDAVDQILYPRKQFEVKIAKETKPILESLMEERGSEELRRLGKPKKQTAEAGIAFDVQNPNVQKWLNTYIPEFSSKLETVSIDKLRAELIAGMAAGEGVPELIKRVNLVYDNWNKIRSEAIAQNQALRASNRAALESYRQSGVVKKKIWITHLDARTCLSCRR
;
A
#
# COMPACT_ATOMS: atom_id res chain seq x y z
N MET A 1 -3.36 -57.64 28.15
CA MET A 1 -2.16 -57.47 27.30
C MET A 1 -2.48 -56.43 26.23
N THR A 2 -2.23 -55.15 26.52
CA THR A 2 -2.37 -54.07 25.54
C THR A 2 -1.02 -53.92 24.83
N ASN A 3 -0.95 -54.35 23.57
CA ASN A 3 0.20 -54.11 22.71
C ASN A 3 0.27 -52.61 22.40
N GLU A 4 1.24 -51.92 23.00
CA GLU A 4 1.65 -50.59 22.54
C GLU A 4 2.34 -50.75 21.18
N ILE A 5 1.65 -50.32 20.12
CA ILE A 5 2.25 -50.16 18.80
C ILE A 5 3.16 -48.93 18.88
N THR A 6 4.46 -49.16 19.06
CA THR A 6 5.47 -48.11 18.94
C THR A 6 5.74 -47.85 17.46
N VAL A 7 5.11 -46.80 16.91
CA VAL A 7 5.40 -46.35 15.55
C VAL A 7 6.73 -45.60 15.55
N ASN A 8 7.78 -46.24 15.05
CA ASN A 8 9.11 -45.66 14.93
C ASN A 8 9.18 -44.80 13.66
N VAL A 9 8.75 -43.54 13.75
CA VAL A 9 8.79 -42.59 12.63
C VAL A 9 10.23 -42.14 12.40
N SER A 10 10.74 -42.26 11.18
CA SER A 10 12.09 -41.79 10.85
C SER A 10 12.21 -40.27 11.05
N LYS A 11 13.38 -39.81 11.48
CA LYS A 11 13.66 -38.37 11.67
C LYS A 11 13.33 -37.54 10.42
N GLU A 12 13.59 -38.10 9.25
CA GLU A 12 13.32 -37.48 7.95
C GLU A 12 11.83 -37.24 7.70
N LEU A 13 10.96 -38.19 8.08
CA LEU A 13 9.51 -38.02 8.00
C LEU A 13 8.97 -36.98 8.99
N LEU A 14 9.58 -36.90 10.18
CA LEU A 14 9.27 -35.87 11.17
C LEU A 14 9.64 -34.48 10.66
N ASP A 15 10.84 -34.32 10.11
CA ASP A 15 11.34 -33.06 9.56
C ASP A 15 10.48 -32.58 8.37
N ILE A 16 10.06 -33.48 7.48
CA ILE A 16 9.12 -33.18 6.39
C ILE A 16 7.76 -32.72 6.93
N SER A 17 7.23 -33.40 7.95
CA SER A 17 5.93 -33.02 8.53
C SER A 17 5.97 -31.65 9.21
N ILE A 18 7.07 -31.32 9.89
CA ILE A 18 7.27 -30.02 10.55
C ILE A 18 7.37 -28.90 9.49
N ALA A 19 8.14 -29.13 8.42
CA ALA A 19 8.26 -28.17 7.33
C ALA A 19 6.91 -27.91 6.64
N TYR A 20 6.14 -28.97 6.37
CA TYR A 20 4.80 -28.87 5.78
C TYR A 20 3.81 -28.12 6.69
N VAL A 21 3.85 -28.37 7.99
CA VAL A 21 3.02 -27.65 8.97
C VAL A 21 3.42 -26.17 9.07
N ASP A 22 4.72 -25.84 8.96
CA ASP A 22 5.18 -24.44 8.93
C ASP A 22 4.72 -23.71 7.66
N GLU A 23 4.80 -24.36 6.50
CA GLU A 23 4.29 -23.84 5.24
C GLU A 23 2.79 -23.55 5.29
N LEU A 24 1.98 -24.50 5.78
CA LEU A 24 0.54 -24.30 5.95
C LEU A 24 0.21 -23.14 6.89
N LYS A 25 0.97 -22.99 7.99
CA LYS A 25 0.80 -21.87 8.93
C LYS A 25 1.14 -20.54 8.26
N ARG A 26 2.21 -20.46 7.47
CA ARG A 26 2.58 -19.26 6.71
C ARG A 26 1.47 -18.90 5.71
N SER A 27 0.99 -19.86 4.92
CA SER A 27 -0.07 -19.63 3.95
C SER A 27 -1.36 -19.12 4.59
N LEU A 28 -1.80 -19.75 5.69
CA LEU A 28 -2.99 -19.30 6.42
C LEU A 28 -2.81 -17.88 7.02
N LEU A 29 -1.60 -17.55 7.46
CA LEU A 29 -1.28 -16.21 7.98
C LEU A 29 -1.38 -15.15 6.88
N PHE A 30 -0.81 -15.42 5.69
CA PHE A 30 -0.91 -14.50 4.55
C PHE A 30 -2.34 -14.36 4.05
N GLU A 31 -3.10 -15.45 3.98
CA GLU A 31 -4.51 -15.41 3.59
C GLU A 31 -5.34 -14.53 4.52
N LYS A 32 -5.17 -14.69 5.85
CA LYS A 32 -5.83 -13.84 6.85
C LYS A 32 -5.40 -12.39 6.73
N LEU A 33 -4.10 -12.15 6.52
CA LEU A 33 -3.56 -10.81 6.30
C LEU A 33 -4.24 -10.16 5.09
N PHE A 34 -4.19 -10.77 3.91
CA PHE A 34 -4.76 -10.17 2.69
C PHE A 34 -6.28 -9.95 2.81
N LYS A 35 -7.01 -10.89 3.40
CA LYS A 35 -8.45 -10.71 3.70
C LYS A 35 -8.71 -9.49 4.59
N SER A 36 -7.87 -9.26 5.60
CA SER A 36 -8.02 -8.09 6.48
C SER A 36 -7.71 -6.75 5.80
N LEU A 37 -6.83 -6.76 4.78
CA LEU A 37 -6.42 -5.53 4.09
C LEU A 37 -7.40 -5.11 3.00
N ALA A 38 -8.15 -6.05 2.42
CA ALA A 38 -9.01 -5.82 1.26
C ALA A 38 -9.96 -4.61 1.38
N SER A 39 -10.56 -4.39 2.56
CA SER A 39 -11.45 -3.24 2.81
C SER A 39 -10.70 -1.91 2.70
N HIS A 40 -9.49 -1.84 3.28
CA HIS A 40 -8.65 -0.65 3.23
C HIS A 40 -8.02 -0.44 1.86
N GLU A 41 -7.61 -1.51 1.19
CA GLU A 41 -7.16 -1.45 -0.21
C GLU A 41 -8.25 -0.84 -1.10
N LYS A 42 -9.50 -1.29 -0.95
CA LYS A 42 -10.64 -0.70 -1.67
C LYS A 42 -10.83 0.79 -1.35
N LYS A 43 -10.74 1.19 -0.08
CA LYS A 43 -10.82 2.61 0.33
C LYS A 43 -9.71 3.45 -0.32
N ILE A 44 -8.45 2.99 -0.25
CA ILE A 44 -7.29 3.69 -0.83
C ILE A 44 -7.43 3.79 -2.36
N GLY A 45 -7.77 2.67 -3.03
CA GLY A 45 -7.95 2.63 -4.47
C GLY A 45 -9.06 3.58 -4.94
N THR A 46 -10.20 3.58 -4.26
CA THR A 46 -11.34 4.47 -4.57
C THR A 46 -10.97 5.93 -4.38
N MET A 47 -10.26 6.25 -3.30
CA MET A 47 -9.77 7.61 -3.01
C MET A 47 -8.82 8.10 -4.11
N ILE A 48 -7.80 7.31 -4.47
CA ILE A 48 -6.83 7.67 -5.52
C ILE A 48 -7.53 7.86 -6.87
N ILE A 49 -8.42 6.95 -7.26
CA ILE A 49 -9.20 7.10 -8.51
C ILE A 49 -10.02 8.39 -8.48
N GLY A 50 -10.70 8.69 -7.37
CA GLY A 50 -11.47 9.92 -7.23
C GLY A 50 -10.64 11.19 -7.36
N ILE A 51 -9.38 11.16 -6.90
CA ILE A 51 -8.43 12.26 -7.07
C ILE A 51 -7.98 12.37 -8.53
N TRP A 52 -7.58 11.26 -9.15
CA TRP A 52 -7.17 11.21 -10.56
C TRP A 52 -8.27 11.66 -11.52
N GLU A 53 -9.54 11.39 -11.23
CA GLU A 53 -10.65 11.91 -12.03
C GLU A 53 -10.77 13.44 -11.96
N GLN A 54 -10.37 14.07 -10.86
CA GLN A 54 -10.34 15.53 -10.74
C GLN A 54 -9.16 16.10 -11.52
N GLU A 55 -7.98 15.50 -11.41
CA GLU A 55 -6.80 15.86 -12.19
C GLU A 55 -7.07 15.75 -13.69
N ARG A 56 -7.65 14.62 -14.12
CA ARG A 56 -8.10 14.36 -15.50
C ARG A 56 -9.00 15.48 -16.01
N LYS A 57 -10.02 15.87 -15.24
CA LYS A 57 -10.94 16.96 -15.60
C LYS A 57 -10.22 18.29 -15.78
N ILE A 58 -9.26 18.61 -14.91
CA ILE A 58 -8.47 19.85 -15.01
C ILE A 58 -7.62 19.83 -16.29
N VAL A 59 -6.87 18.76 -16.53
CA VAL A 59 -6.01 18.62 -17.72
C VAL A 59 -6.82 18.73 -19.00
N ILE A 60 -7.95 18.03 -19.09
CA ILE A 60 -8.84 18.09 -20.26
C ILE A 60 -9.46 19.49 -20.41
N SER A 61 -9.85 20.14 -19.32
CA SER A 61 -10.38 21.52 -19.36
C SER A 61 -9.34 22.50 -19.90
N ASN A 62 -8.09 22.38 -19.45
CA ASN A 62 -6.99 23.21 -19.90
C ASN A 62 -6.70 22.98 -21.39
N LEU A 63 -6.63 21.72 -21.85
CA LEU A 63 -6.48 21.38 -23.27
C LEU A 63 -7.57 22.01 -24.14
N LYS A 64 -8.83 21.94 -23.72
CA LYS A 64 -9.97 22.52 -24.48
C LYS A 64 -9.91 24.04 -24.61
N LYS A 65 -9.25 24.73 -23.68
CA LYS A 65 -9.10 26.19 -23.70
C LYS A 65 -7.93 26.64 -24.57
N MET A 66 -7.04 25.74 -24.96
CA MET A 66 -5.89 26.09 -25.78
C MET A 66 -6.29 26.39 -27.22
N LYS A 67 -5.75 27.49 -27.75
CA LYS A 67 -5.81 27.80 -29.18
C LYS A 67 -4.73 26.98 -29.89
N LYS A 68 -5.04 26.49 -31.10
CA LYS A 68 -4.13 25.63 -31.91
C LYS A 68 -2.73 26.22 -32.12
N ALA A 69 -2.62 27.56 -32.20
CA ALA A 69 -1.34 28.27 -32.35
C ALA A 69 -0.42 28.23 -31.09
N TRP A 70 -0.89 27.67 -29.98
CA TRP A 70 -0.21 27.69 -28.67
C TRP A 70 0.22 26.27 -28.23
N LEU A 71 0.12 25.28 -29.12
CA LEU A 71 0.52 23.89 -28.89
C LEU A 71 2.03 23.70 -29.13
N GLU A 72 2.84 24.47 -28.41
CA GLU A 72 4.29 24.28 -28.38
C GLU A 72 4.71 23.52 -27.11
N LYS A 73 5.87 22.86 -27.15
CA LYS A 73 6.37 22.00 -26.04
C LYS A 73 6.43 22.74 -24.69
N ASP A 74 6.68 24.05 -24.73
CA ASP A 74 6.82 24.89 -23.54
C ASP A 74 5.47 25.23 -22.88
N ALA A 75 4.35 24.93 -23.54
CA ALA A 75 3.00 25.15 -23.00
C ALA A 75 2.50 23.98 -22.14
N VAL A 76 3.20 22.84 -22.10
CA VAL A 76 2.73 21.63 -21.42
C VAL A 76 2.49 21.85 -19.93
N ASP A 77 3.31 22.64 -19.27
CA ASP A 77 3.14 22.91 -17.84
C ASP A 77 1.87 23.73 -17.52
N GLN A 78 1.35 24.50 -18.49
CA GLN A 78 0.08 25.23 -18.35
C GLN A 78 -1.15 24.31 -18.50
N ILE A 79 -0.98 23.15 -19.15
CA ILE A 79 -2.02 22.14 -19.30
C ILE A 79 -2.19 21.34 -18.01
N LEU A 80 -1.09 21.06 -17.32
CA LEU A 80 -1.08 20.20 -16.14
C LEU A 80 -1.79 20.83 -14.95
N TYR A 81 -2.19 19.98 -14.01
CA TYR A 81 -2.84 20.39 -12.78
C TYR A 81 -1.82 20.89 -11.73
N PRO A 82 -2.23 21.71 -10.75
CA PRO A 82 -1.32 22.25 -9.73
C PRO A 82 -0.85 21.16 -8.75
N ARG A 83 0.34 20.58 -9.01
CA ARG A 83 0.93 19.46 -8.24
C ARG A 83 0.77 19.58 -6.73
N LYS A 84 1.19 20.71 -6.16
CA LYS A 84 1.20 20.92 -4.70
C LYS A 84 -0.17 20.84 -4.06
N GLN A 85 -1.23 21.27 -4.76
CA GLN A 85 -2.60 21.17 -4.26
C GLN A 85 -3.01 19.69 -4.12
N PHE A 86 -2.65 18.87 -5.10
CA PHE A 86 -2.98 17.45 -5.14
C PHE A 86 -2.12 16.63 -4.18
N GLU A 87 -0.83 16.96 -4.01
CA GLU A 87 0.03 16.37 -2.98
C GLU A 87 -0.58 16.53 -1.57
N VAL A 88 -1.02 17.75 -1.23
CA VAL A 88 -1.66 18.06 0.05
C VAL A 88 -2.99 17.31 0.19
N LYS A 89 -3.77 17.23 -0.90
CA LYS A 89 -5.05 16.52 -0.92
C LYS A 89 -4.87 15.02 -0.65
N ILE A 90 -3.96 14.37 -1.37
CA ILE A 90 -3.63 12.94 -1.18
C ILE A 90 -3.15 12.71 0.24
N ALA A 91 -2.28 13.58 0.77
CA ALA A 91 -1.79 13.46 2.14
C ALA A 91 -2.92 13.52 3.17
N LYS A 92 -3.82 14.50 3.01
CA LYS A 92 -4.98 14.71 3.88
C LYS A 92 -5.95 13.53 3.84
N GLU A 93 -6.27 13.01 2.66
CA GLU A 93 -7.25 11.92 2.49
C GLU A 93 -6.67 10.54 2.84
N THR A 94 -5.38 10.33 2.63
CA THR A 94 -4.70 9.06 2.95
C THR A 94 -4.53 8.86 4.46
N LYS A 95 -4.24 9.94 5.20
CA LYS A 95 -3.95 9.88 6.64
C LYS A 95 -5.01 9.12 7.46
N PRO A 96 -6.30 9.49 7.45
CA PRO A 96 -7.31 8.78 8.26
C PRO A 96 -7.48 7.31 7.85
N ILE A 97 -7.27 6.98 6.57
CA ILE A 97 -7.37 5.60 6.09
C ILE A 97 -6.22 4.76 6.66
N LEU A 98 -4.99 5.28 6.65
CA LEU A 98 -3.84 4.57 7.22
C LEU A 98 -3.90 4.52 8.74
N GLU A 99 -4.38 5.57 9.42
CA GLU A 99 -4.59 5.54 10.87
C GLU A 99 -5.60 4.47 11.27
N SER A 100 -6.76 4.40 10.60
CA SER A 100 -7.77 3.35 10.82
C SER A 100 -7.19 1.95 10.61
N LEU A 101 -6.45 1.75 9.51
CA LEU A 101 -5.83 0.45 9.23
C LEU A 101 -4.80 0.09 10.30
N MET A 102 -3.95 1.04 10.71
CA MET A 102 -2.92 0.80 11.70
C MET A 102 -3.52 0.50 13.08
N GLU A 103 -4.61 1.17 13.44
CA GLU A 103 -5.35 0.91 14.68
C GLU A 103 -5.91 -0.52 14.70
N GLU A 104 -6.61 -0.92 13.63
CA GLU A 104 -7.19 -2.26 13.51
C GLU A 104 -6.11 -3.36 13.54
N ARG A 105 -5.09 -3.25 12.69
CA ARG A 105 -4.01 -4.24 12.58
C ARG A 105 -3.14 -4.26 13.83
N GLY A 106 -2.84 -3.09 14.37
CA GLY A 106 -2.04 -2.96 15.56
C GLY A 106 -2.73 -3.61 16.76
N SER A 107 -4.03 -3.37 16.93
CA SER A 107 -4.84 -3.95 17.99
C SER A 107 -4.97 -5.47 17.84
N GLU A 108 -5.14 -5.99 16.62
CA GLU A 108 -5.15 -7.43 16.36
C GLU A 108 -3.81 -8.08 16.76
N GLU A 109 -2.68 -7.47 16.40
CA GLU A 109 -1.36 -7.97 16.77
C GLU A 109 -1.13 -7.94 18.28
N LEU A 110 -1.57 -6.90 18.99
CA LEU A 110 -1.48 -6.86 20.45
C LEU A 110 -2.33 -7.95 21.12
N ARG A 111 -3.54 -8.22 20.61
CA ARG A 111 -4.37 -9.34 21.08
C ARG A 111 -3.66 -10.68 20.87
N ARG A 112 -2.99 -10.87 19.72
CA ARG A 112 -2.21 -12.08 19.41
C ARG A 112 -1.06 -12.32 20.39
N LEU A 113 -0.42 -11.25 20.88
CA LEU A 113 0.75 -11.34 21.75
C LEU A 113 0.43 -11.66 23.21
N GLY A 114 -0.83 -11.50 23.65
CA GLY A 114 -1.24 -11.83 25.02
C GLY A 114 -0.59 -10.96 26.09
N LYS A 115 -1.23 -9.80 26.36
CA LYS A 115 -0.97 -8.81 27.43
C LYS A 115 0.37 -8.02 27.37
N PRO A 116 0.32 -6.69 27.25
CA PRO A 116 1.51 -5.83 27.40
C PRO A 116 2.01 -5.82 28.84
N LYS A 117 3.33 -5.71 29.04
CA LYS A 117 3.96 -5.64 30.37
C LYS A 117 3.62 -4.37 31.19
N LYS A 118 2.96 -3.37 30.59
CA LYS A 118 2.88 -1.99 31.12
C LYS A 118 1.57 -1.24 30.85
N GLN A 119 0.41 -1.90 30.78
CA GLN A 119 -0.88 -1.21 30.83
C GLN A 119 -1.74 -1.79 31.96
N THR A 120 -2.14 -0.92 32.87
CA THR A 120 -3.02 -1.22 33.99
C THR A 120 -4.30 -1.84 33.49
N ALA A 121 -4.87 -2.76 34.26
CA ALA A 121 -6.03 -3.58 33.91
C ALA A 121 -7.33 -2.79 33.60
N GLU A 122 -7.28 -1.46 33.60
CA GLU A 122 -8.41 -0.53 33.41
C GLU A 122 -8.38 0.19 32.05
N ALA A 123 -7.24 0.22 31.36
CA ALA A 123 -7.14 0.66 29.97
C ALA A 123 -6.96 -0.58 29.08
N GLY A 124 -7.95 -0.88 28.25
CA GLY A 124 -7.97 -2.08 27.42
C GLY A 124 -6.70 -2.31 26.58
N ILE A 125 -6.53 -3.53 26.10
CA ILE A 125 -5.48 -3.93 25.14
C ILE A 125 -5.79 -3.26 23.78
N ALA A 126 -5.48 -1.98 23.67
CA ALA A 126 -5.69 -1.18 22.47
C ALA A 126 -4.36 -0.66 21.96
N PHE A 127 -4.17 -0.74 20.66
CA PHE A 127 -3.04 -0.10 20.01
C PHE A 127 -3.18 1.41 20.15
N ASP A 128 -2.08 2.09 20.45
CA ASP A 128 -2.08 3.55 20.49
C ASP A 128 -1.61 4.08 19.13
N VAL A 129 -2.56 4.39 18.24
CA VAL A 129 -2.26 5.06 16.96
C VAL A 129 -1.74 6.49 17.15
N GLN A 130 -2.00 7.11 18.31
CA GLN A 130 -1.49 8.43 18.66
C GLN A 130 -0.08 8.37 19.27
N ASN A 131 0.48 7.17 19.44
CA ASN A 131 1.83 6.99 19.93
C ASN A 131 2.83 7.83 19.11
N PRO A 132 3.78 8.54 19.74
CA PRO A 132 4.71 9.41 19.01
C PRO A 132 5.48 8.71 17.88
N ASN A 133 5.79 7.40 18.02
CA ASN A 133 6.49 6.65 16.97
C ASN A 133 5.59 6.32 15.76
N VAL A 134 4.29 6.15 16.00
CA VAL A 134 3.28 5.96 14.95
C VAL A 134 3.07 7.27 14.22
N GLN A 135 2.76 8.34 14.95
CA GLN A 135 2.52 9.67 14.38
C GLN A 135 3.75 10.22 13.66
N LYS A 136 4.97 10.03 14.19
CA LYS A 136 6.21 10.40 13.51
C LYS A 136 6.35 9.69 12.17
N TRP A 137 6.03 8.40 12.11
CA TRP A 137 6.09 7.64 10.85
C TRP A 137 5.05 8.14 9.86
N LEU A 138 3.79 8.31 10.27
CA LEU A 138 2.72 8.84 9.41
C LEU A 138 3.06 10.23 8.85
N ASN A 139 3.51 11.14 9.71
CA ASN A 139 3.85 12.52 9.34
C ASN A 139 5.10 12.63 8.47
N THR A 140 5.95 11.59 8.41
CA THR A 140 7.10 11.52 7.48
C THR A 140 6.71 10.83 6.18
N TYR A 141 6.07 9.67 6.29
CA TYR A 141 5.79 8.78 5.17
C TYR A 141 4.72 9.33 4.22
N ILE A 142 3.63 9.88 4.76
CA ILE A 142 2.50 10.33 3.93
C ILE A 142 2.91 11.48 2.99
N PRO A 143 3.59 12.55 3.45
CA PRO A 143 4.06 13.60 2.54
C PRO A 143 5.03 13.09 1.47
N GLU A 144 5.94 12.17 1.83
CA GLU A 144 6.87 11.55 0.89
C GLU A 144 6.12 10.73 -0.17
N PHE A 145 5.15 9.91 0.25
CA PHE A 145 4.29 9.14 -0.64
C PHE A 145 3.52 10.04 -1.60
N SER A 146 2.82 11.05 -1.09
CA SER A 146 2.04 11.98 -1.92
C SER A 146 2.92 12.72 -2.93
N SER A 147 4.08 13.22 -2.49
CA SER A 147 5.01 13.94 -3.37
C SER A 147 5.57 13.05 -4.47
N LYS A 148 5.97 11.81 -4.15
CA LYS A 148 6.47 10.84 -5.14
C LYS A 148 5.38 10.42 -6.11
N LEU A 149 4.17 10.15 -5.61
CA LEU A 149 3.04 9.76 -6.44
C LEU A 149 2.76 10.82 -7.51
N GLU A 150 2.65 12.08 -7.08
CA GLU A 150 2.35 13.21 -7.96
C GLU A 150 3.47 13.57 -8.91
N THR A 151 4.72 13.45 -8.48
CA THR A 151 5.88 13.65 -9.36
C THR A 151 5.84 12.65 -10.52
N VAL A 152 5.67 11.35 -10.23
CA VAL A 152 5.57 10.31 -11.26
C VAL A 152 4.35 10.51 -12.17
N SER A 153 3.22 10.93 -11.61
CA SER A 153 2.00 11.20 -12.39
C SER A 153 2.20 12.35 -13.37
N ILE A 154 2.71 13.49 -12.89
CA ILE A 154 3.00 14.66 -13.74
C ILE A 154 4.03 14.34 -14.82
N ASP A 155 5.12 13.65 -14.47
CA ASP A 155 6.17 13.36 -15.44
C ASP A 155 5.66 12.46 -16.56
N LYS A 156 4.79 11.49 -16.24
CA LYS A 156 4.15 10.64 -17.24
C LYS A 156 3.19 11.42 -18.12
N LEU A 157 2.33 12.27 -17.55
CA LEU A 157 1.40 13.10 -18.34
C LEU A 157 2.16 14.08 -19.24
N ARG A 158 3.20 14.73 -18.70
CA ARG A 158 4.08 15.63 -19.44
C ARG A 158 4.70 14.90 -20.63
N ALA A 159 5.26 13.71 -20.42
CA ALA A 159 5.87 12.92 -21.49
C ALA A 159 4.86 12.58 -22.60
N GLU A 160 3.65 12.16 -22.25
CA GLU A 160 2.60 11.82 -23.22
C GLU A 160 2.11 13.04 -24.02
N LEU A 161 1.96 14.20 -23.35
CA LEU A 161 1.56 15.44 -24.00
C LEU A 161 2.65 15.96 -24.94
N ILE A 162 3.93 15.96 -24.50
CA ILE A 162 5.06 16.35 -25.35
C ILE A 162 5.14 15.44 -26.58
N ALA A 163 4.97 14.13 -26.41
CA ALA A 163 4.99 13.18 -27.51
C ALA A 163 3.85 13.43 -28.52
N GLY A 164 2.63 13.67 -28.04
CA GLY A 164 1.49 13.99 -28.90
C GLY A 164 1.69 15.31 -29.66
N MET A 165 2.16 16.36 -28.98
CA MET A 165 2.48 17.64 -29.62
C MET A 165 3.59 17.51 -30.67
N ALA A 166 4.64 16.75 -30.39
CA ALA A 166 5.71 16.49 -31.35
C ALA A 166 5.24 15.68 -32.57
N ALA A 167 4.20 14.85 -32.41
CA ALA A 167 3.55 14.12 -33.49
C ALA A 167 2.53 14.97 -34.27
N GLY A 168 2.37 16.26 -33.94
CA GLY A 168 1.41 17.16 -34.60
C GLY A 168 -0.05 16.89 -34.25
N GLU A 169 -0.31 16.22 -33.14
CA GLU A 169 -1.66 15.88 -32.69
C GLU A 169 -2.47 17.13 -32.29
N GLY A 170 -3.75 17.13 -32.65
CA GLY A 170 -4.69 18.15 -32.23
C GLY A 170 -5.20 17.93 -30.80
N VAL A 171 -5.97 18.91 -30.31
CA VAL A 171 -6.64 18.82 -29.00
C VAL A 171 -7.48 17.55 -28.83
N PRO A 172 -8.28 17.09 -29.83
CA PRO A 172 -9.06 15.84 -29.69
C PRO A 172 -8.19 14.61 -29.43
N GLU A 173 -7.05 14.50 -30.12
CA GLU A 173 -6.09 13.40 -29.99
C GLU A 173 -5.36 13.44 -28.64
N LEU A 174 -4.91 14.63 -28.21
CA LEU A 174 -4.29 14.80 -26.89
C LEU A 174 -5.23 14.43 -25.74
N ILE A 175 -6.52 14.77 -25.86
CA ILE A 175 -7.55 14.34 -24.90
C ILE A 175 -7.66 12.80 -24.86
N LYS A 176 -7.59 12.13 -26.00
CA LYS A 176 -7.60 10.65 -26.05
C LYS A 176 -6.39 10.06 -25.32
N ARG A 177 -5.18 10.64 -25.52
CA ARG A 177 -3.97 10.23 -24.78
C ARG A 177 -4.13 10.37 -23.28
N VAL A 178 -4.59 11.54 -22.83
CA VAL A 178 -4.81 11.80 -21.40
C VAL A 178 -5.80 10.79 -20.81
N ASN A 179 -6.93 10.55 -21.48
CA ASN A 179 -7.89 9.54 -21.03
C ASN A 179 -7.26 8.14 -20.93
N LEU A 180 -6.51 7.72 -21.95
CA LEU A 180 -5.86 6.41 -21.95
C LEU A 180 -4.88 6.23 -20.77
N VAL A 181 -4.12 7.28 -20.44
CA VAL A 181 -3.21 7.28 -19.29
C VAL A 181 -3.97 7.02 -17.99
N TYR A 182 -5.02 7.82 -17.74
CA TYR A 182 -5.80 7.68 -16.51
C TYR A 182 -6.63 6.39 -16.46
N ASP A 183 -7.15 5.90 -17.58
CA ASP A 183 -7.89 4.64 -17.63
C ASP A 183 -6.98 3.46 -17.27
N ASN A 184 -5.75 3.45 -17.78
CA ASN A 184 -4.74 2.46 -17.39
C ASN A 184 -4.37 2.58 -15.90
N TRP A 185 -4.22 3.80 -15.41
CA TRP A 185 -3.93 4.03 -13.99
C TRP A 185 -5.07 3.55 -13.09
N ASN A 186 -6.31 3.86 -13.44
CA ASN A 186 -7.50 3.46 -12.68
C ASN A 186 -7.65 1.94 -12.62
N LYS A 187 -7.24 1.21 -13.67
CA LYS A 187 -7.35 -0.25 -13.73
C LYS A 187 -6.23 -0.98 -13.00
N ILE A 188 -4.97 -0.55 -13.16
CA ILE A 188 -3.80 -1.35 -12.72
C ILE A 188 -3.02 -0.63 -11.62
N ARG A 189 -2.71 0.65 -11.84
CA ARG A 189 -1.84 1.41 -10.92
C ARG A 189 -2.53 1.70 -9.58
N SER A 190 -3.84 1.96 -9.59
CA SER A 190 -4.65 2.22 -8.40
C SER A 190 -4.60 1.03 -7.43
N GLU A 191 -4.79 -0.18 -7.94
CA GLU A 191 -4.76 -1.43 -7.18
C GLU A 191 -3.36 -1.69 -6.62
N ALA A 192 -2.33 -1.55 -7.45
CA ALA A 192 -0.95 -1.70 -7.01
C ALA A 192 -0.58 -0.70 -5.91
N ILE A 193 -1.03 0.55 -6.02
CA ILE A 193 -0.84 1.56 -4.96
C ILE A 193 -1.57 1.11 -3.69
N ALA A 194 -2.85 0.76 -3.79
CA ALA A 194 -3.68 0.36 -2.66
C ALA A 194 -3.06 -0.80 -1.87
N GLN A 195 -2.67 -1.87 -2.55
CA GLN A 195 -2.02 -3.05 -1.94
C GLN A 195 -0.72 -2.66 -1.24
N ASN A 196 0.15 -1.89 -1.92
CA ASN A 196 1.42 -1.46 -1.35
C ASN A 196 1.24 -0.56 -0.11
N GLN A 197 0.27 0.36 -0.14
CA GLN A 197 0.01 1.27 0.97
C GLN A 197 -0.56 0.51 2.18
N ALA A 198 -1.56 -0.36 1.96
CA ALA A 198 -2.17 -1.16 3.00
C ALA A 198 -1.16 -2.10 3.66
N LEU A 199 -0.34 -2.79 2.85
CA LEU A 199 0.68 -3.71 3.36
C LEU A 199 1.78 -2.97 4.15
N ARG A 200 2.25 -1.81 3.66
CA ARG A 200 3.25 -0.99 4.37
C ARG A 200 2.75 -0.54 5.74
N ALA A 201 1.53 -0.01 5.79
CA ALA A 201 0.94 0.44 7.04
C ALA A 201 0.63 -0.74 7.99
N SER A 202 0.19 -1.89 7.48
CA SER A 202 -0.01 -3.10 8.29
C SER A 202 1.29 -3.61 8.91
N ASN A 203 2.37 -3.68 8.11
CA ASN A 203 3.69 -4.07 8.61
C ASN A 203 4.22 -3.07 9.64
N ARG A 204 3.98 -1.77 9.42
CA ARG A 204 4.34 -0.74 10.41
C ARG A 204 3.56 -0.90 11.70
N ALA A 205 2.25 -1.14 11.61
CA ALA A 205 1.39 -1.36 12.77
C ALA A 205 1.87 -2.56 13.58
N ALA A 206 2.16 -3.69 12.93
CA ALA A 206 2.70 -4.87 13.60
C ALA A 206 4.02 -4.57 14.34
N LEU A 207 4.95 -3.84 13.71
CA LEU A 207 6.20 -3.43 14.36
C LEU A 207 5.97 -2.52 15.57
N GLU A 208 5.02 -1.59 15.48
CA GLU A 208 4.68 -0.72 16.60
C GLU A 208 3.95 -1.47 17.71
N SER A 209 3.09 -2.45 17.39
CA SER A 209 2.50 -3.35 18.39
C SER A 209 3.56 -4.14 19.13
N TYR A 210 4.61 -4.61 18.46
CA TYR A 210 5.73 -5.29 19.11
C TYR A 210 6.43 -4.36 20.11
N ARG A 211 6.65 -3.10 19.74
CA ARG A 211 7.24 -2.09 20.64
C ARG A 211 6.32 -1.77 21.82
N GLN A 212 5.05 -1.46 21.55
CA GLN A 212 4.06 -1.10 22.56
C GLN A 212 3.77 -2.26 23.53
N SER A 213 3.86 -3.51 23.06
CA SER A 213 3.67 -4.69 23.91
C SER A 213 4.73 -4.81 25.01
N GLY A 214 5.98 -4.42 24.73
CA GLY A 214 7.13 -4.61 25.61
C GLY A 214 7.51 -6.08 25.88
N VAL A 215 6.85 -7.06 25.23
CA VAL A 215 7.13 -8.50 25.42
C VAL A 215 7.99 -9.10 24.30
N VAL A 216 7.98 -8.49 23.12
CA VAL A 216 8.70 -8.98 21.95
C VAL A 216 10.19 -8.63 22.02
N LYS A 217 11.05 -9.66 21.99
CA LYS A 217 12.52 -9.51 22.04
C LYS A 217 13.21 -9.57 20.68
N LYS A 218 12.63 -10.29 19.72
CA LYS A 218 13.18 -10.51 18.39
C LYS A 218 12.07 -10.46 17.35
N LYS A 219 12.40 -9.99 16.14
CA LYS A 219 11.53 -10.07 14.97
C LYS A 219 12.13 -11.03 13.95
N ILE A 220 11.28 -11.77 13.25
CA ILE A 220 11.65 -12.58 12.09
C ILE A 220 10.83 -12.11 10.91
N TRP A 221 11.45 -12.08 9.74
CA TRP A 221 10.74 -11.82 8.49
C TRP A 221 10.34 -13.15 7.88
N ILE A 222 9.06 -13.28 7.58
CA ILE A 222 8.52 -14.46 6.92
C ILE A 222 8.22 -14.11 5.47
N THR A 223 8.45 -15.07 4.57
CA THR A 223 8.09 -14.95 3.16
C THR A 223 6.94 -15.90 2.84
N HIS A 224 6.11 -15.52 1.87
CA HIS A 224 5.14 -16.46 1.30
C HIS A 224 5.92 -17.49 0.47
N LEU A 225 5.67 -18.77 0.71
CA LEU A 225 6.35 -19.85 0.01
C LEU A 225 5.59 -20.10 -1.30
N ASP A 226 6.18 -19.66 -2.42
CA ASP A 226 5.69 -19.88 -3.77
C ASP A 226 6.81 -20.31 -4.72
N ALA A 227 6.47 -20.57 -5.99
CA ALA A 227 7.43 -21.01 -7.00
C ALA A 227 8.61 -20.03 -7.24
N ARG A 228 8.49 -18.77 -6.78
CA ARG A 228 9.48 -17.71 -6.91
C ARG A 228 10.32 -17.53 -5.64
N THR A 229 10.05 -18.29 -4.57
CA THR A 229 10.80 -18.21 -3.32
C THR A 229 12.21 -18.77 -3.47
N CYS A 230 13.21 -17.90 -3.26
CA CYS A 230 14.62 -18.27 -3.31
C CYS A 230 15.02 -19.27 -2.20
N LEU A 231 16.06 -20.09 -2.41
CA LEU A 231 16.49 -21.10 -1.42
C LEU A 231 16.85 -20.50 -0.05
N SER A 232 17.49 -19.32 -0.02
CA SER A 232 17.81 -18.63 1.24
C SER A 232 16.57 -18.02 1.92
N CYS A 233 15.49 -17.80 1.17
CA CYS A 233 14.23 -17.23 1.63
C CYS A 233 13.31 -18.28 2.29
N ARG A 234 13.59 -19.58 2.10
CA ARG A 234 12.82 -20.70 2.65
C ARG A 234 13.12 -21.03 4.12
N ARG A 235 14.11 -20.35 4.71
CA ARG A 235 14.56 -20.58 6.08
C ARG A 235 13.62 -19.97 7.13
#